data_AF-A0A917VVU9-F1
#
_entry.id   AF-A0A917VVU9-F1
#
_cell.length_a   1.000
_cell.length_b   1.000
_cell.length_c   1.000
_cell.angle_alpha   90.00
_cell.angle_beta   90.00
_cell.angle_gamma   90.00
#
_symmetry.space_group_name_H-M   'P 1'
#
loop_
_entity.id
_entity.type
_entity.pdbx_description
1 polymer ?
#
loop_
_entity_poly.entity_id
_entity_poly.type
_entity_poly.pdbx_seq_one_letter_code
_entity_poly.pdbx_strand_id
1 'polypeptide(L)'
;MRIRTDHDRPIETSAGGDFLTAYPCYPKEVRLGAAAAHDAYCYVDNVLDHEGFDVLANFVHSFYKPCNLTLDFTGMNLYIAPGKAS
;
A
#
# COMPACT_ATOMS: atom_id res chain seq x y z
N MET A 1 -14.40 -6.19 -3.67
CA MET A 1 -13.88 -4.80 -3.69
C MET A 1 -14.22 -4.20 -5.04
N ARG A 2 -14.81 -3.00 -5.12
CA ARG A 2 -15.06 -2.30 -6.40
C ARG A 2 -14.05 -1.16 -6.49
N ILE A 3 -13.07 -1.31 -7.38
CA ILE A 3 -12.05 -0.31 -7.68
C ILE A 3 -12.44 0.32 -9.02
N ARG A 4 -12.51 1.65 -9.06
CA ARG A 4 -12.67 2.36 -10.33
C ARG A 4 -11.28 2.65 -10.89
N THR A 5 -10.99 2.15 -12.08
CA THR A 5 -9.74 2.44 -12.81
C THR A 5 -10.01 3.48 -13.88
N ASP A 6 -9.13 4.48 -13.98
CA ASP A 6 -9.14 5.51 -15.00
C ASP A 6 -8.16 5.13 -16.12
N HIS A 7 -8.68 4.52 -17.18
CA HIS A 7 -7.89 4.08 -18.32
C HIS A 7 -7.53 5.23 -19.28
N ASP A 8 -8.14 6.40 -19.13
CA ASP A 8 -7.95 7.54 -20.03
C ASP A 8 -6.70 8.36 -19.68
N ARG A 9 -6.08 8.08 -18.52
CA ARG A 9 -4.92 8.82 -17.99
C ARG A 9 -3.78 7.88 -17.60
N PRO A 10 -3.19 7.15 -18.55
CA PRO A 10 -2.01 6.33 -18.26
C PRO A 10 -0.86 7.20 -17.77
N ILE A 11 -0.08 6.66 -16.84
CA ILE A 11 1.20 7.21 -16.42
C ILE A 11 2.32 6.23 -16.73
N GLU A 12 3.47 6.76 -17.13
CA GLU A 12 4.69 5.97 -17.29
C GLU A 12 5.48 6.01 -15.97
N THR A 13 5.83 4.84 -15.46
CA THR A 13 6.59 4.65 -14.21
C THR A 13 7.64 3.55 -14.40
N SER A 14 8.40 3.28 -13.35
CA SER A 14 9.36 2.19 -13.34
C SER A 14 9.44 1.52 -11.98
N ALA A 15 9.53 0.20 -11.96
CA ALA A 15 9.73 -0.56 -10.74
C ALA A 15 10.42 -1.88 -11.06
N GLY A 16 11.24 -2.38 -10.13
CA GLY A 16 12.06 -3.58 -10.35
C GLY A 16 13.11 -3.45 -11.48
N GLY A 17 13.28 -2.26 -12.06
CA GLY A 17 14.17 -2.02 -13.22
C GLY A 17 13.45 -2.01 -14.58
N ASP A 18 12.15 -2.29 -14.61
CA ASP A 18 11.35 -2.28 -15.83
C ASP A 18 10.50 -1.00 -15.93
N PHE A 19 10.26 -0.55 -17.17
CA PHE A 19 9.33 0.54 -17.47
C PHE A 19 7.90 -0.01 -17.59
N LEU A 20 6.96 0.70 -16.97
CA LEU A 20 5.60 0.22 -16.78
C LEU A 20 4.60 1.35 -17.06
N THR A 21 3.50 1.00 -17.71
CA THR A 21 2.33 1.87 -17.80
C THR A 21 1.36 1.51 -16.68
N ALA A 22 1.07 2.46 -15.80
CA ALA A 22 0.11 2.32 -14.71
C ALA A 22 -1.10 3.24 -14.94
N TYR A 23 -2.23 2.89 -14.31
CA TYR A 23 -3.49 3.60 -14.46
C TYR A 23 -4.01 4.04 -13.10
N PRO A 24 -4.41 5.31 -12.91
CA PRO A 24 -4.99 5.76 -11.66
C PRO A 24 -6.22 4.93 -11.27
N CYS A 25 -6.33 4.61 -9.98
CA CYS A 25 -7.49 3.98 -9.38
C CYS A 25 -8.00 4.71 -8.15
N TYR A 26 -9.28 4.45 -7.89
CA TYR A 26 -10.05 5.04 -6.80
C TYR A 26 -10.88 3.93 -6.15
N PRO A 27 -10.36 3.24 -5.13
CA PRO A 27 -11.14 2.34 -4.31
C PRO A 27 -12.18 3.17 -3.56
N LYS A 28 -13.43 2.72 -3.59
CA LYS A 28 -14.52 3.42 -2.90
C LYS A 28 -14.26 3.60 -1.40
N GLU A 29 -13.59 2.63 -0.79
CA GLU A 29 -13.25 2.63 0.62
C GLU A 29 -12.01 1.76 0.83
N VAL A 30 -11.01 2.30 1.53
CA VAL A 30 -9.95 1.53 2.16
C VAL A 30 -10.12 1.66 3.66
N ARG A 31 -10.13 0.53 4.36
CA ARG A 31 -10.24 0.50 5.82
C ARG A 31 -8.99 -0.08 6.43
N LEU A 32 -8.64 0.47 7.57
CA LEU A 32 -7.76 -0.16 8.52
C LEU A 32 -8.47 -0.05 9.87
N GLY A 33 -9.05 -1.16 10.35
CA GLY A 33 -9.94 -1.17 11.52
C GLY A 33 -11.14 -0.22 11.37
N ALA A 34 -11.28 0.73 12.30
CA ALA A 34 -12.32 1.76 12.27
C ALA A 34 -11.95 2.99 11.43
N ALA A 35 -10.67 3.17 11.08
CA ALA A 35 -10.24 4.23 10.18
C ALA A 35 -10.61 3.85 8.73
N ALA A 36 -11.24 4.77 8.03
CA ALA A 36 -11.61 4.60 6.64
C ALA A 36 -11.17 5.82 5.82
N ALA A 37 -10.58 5.57 4.67
CA ALA A 37 -10.36 6.56 3.62
C ALA A 37 -11.31 6.22 2.47
N HIS A 38 -11.99 7.25 1.95
CA HIS A 38 -12.86 7.13 0.78
C HIS A 38 -12.17 7.74 -0.43
N ASP A 39 -12.41 7.15 -1.59
CA ASP A 39 -11.85 7.61 -2.87
C ASP A 39 -10.33 7.78 -2.84
N ALA A 40 -9.65 6.87 -2.13
CA ALA A 40 -8.20 6.88 -2.00
C ALA A 40 -7.55 6.81 -3.38
N TYR A 41 -6.53 7.63 -3.60
CA TYR A 41 -5.82 7.64 -4.87
C TYR A 41 -4.74 6.56 -4.88
N CYS A 42 -4.78 5.67 -5.88
CA CYS A 42 -3.82 4.58 -6.09
C CYS A 42 -3.50 4.42 -7.58
N TYR A 43 -2.61 3.49 -7.91
CA TYR A 43 -2.42 2.99 -9.26
C TYR A 43 -2.72 1.50 -9.39
N VAL A 44 -3.21 1.11 -10.56
CA VAL A 44 -3.34 -0.26 -11.03
C VAL A 44 -2.31 -0.43 -12.11
N ASP A 45 -1.55 -1.50 -12.06
CA ASP A 45 -0.79 -1.94 -13.21
C ASP A 45 -0.79 -3.45 -13.30
N ASN A 46 -0.37 -3.95 -14.46
CA ASN A 46 -0.43 -5.37 -14.78
C ASN A 46 0.80 -6.15 -14.29
N VAL A 47 1.74 -5.51 -13.57
CA VAL A 47 3.08 -6.05 -13.31
C VAL A 47 3.52 -5.95 -11.83
N LEU A 48 2.94 -5.08 -11.00
CA LEU A 48 3.58 -4.62 -9.76
C LEU A 48 3.09 -5.21 -8.45
N ASP A 49 1.96 -5.90 -8.37
CA ASP A 49 1.64 -6.57 -7.12
C ASP A 49 0.70 -7.76 -7.32
N HIS A 50 0.83 -8.76 -6.44
CA HIS A 50 -0.03 -9.95 -6.41
C HIS A 50 -1.53 -9.58 -6.32
N GLU A 51 -1.82 -8.39 -5.78
CA GLU A 51 -3.15 -7.84 -5.56
C GLU A 51 -3.69 -7.04 -6.76
N GLY A 52 -2.84 -6.71 -7.74
CA GLY A 52 -3.22 -5.98 -8.96
C GLY A 52 -3.51 -4.49 -8.77
N PHE A 53 -3.15 -3.88 -7.64
CA PHE A 53 -3.23 -2.44 -7.37
C PHE A 53 -2.23 -2.05 -6.26
N ASP A 54 -1.86 -0.78 -6.18
CA ASP A 54 -0.95 -0.28 -5.15
C ASP A 54 -1.44 -0.59 -3.74
N VAL A 55 -0.58 -1.26 -2.96
CA VAL A 55 -0.78 -1.39 -1.53
C VAL A 55 -0.49 -0.04 -0.86
N LEU A 56 -1.55 0.64 -0.40
CA LEU A 56 -1.46 1.97 0.22
C LEU A 56 -0.57 2.05 1.48
N ALA A 57 -0.30 0.92 2.14
CA ALA A 57 0.68 0.82 3.21
C ALA A 57 1.26 -0.60 3.29
N ASN A 58 2.59 -0.73 3.18
CA ASN A 58 3.29 -2.00 3.30
C ASN A 58 4.32 -1.95 4.44
N PHE A 59 4.23 -2.90 5.38
CA PHE A 59 5.16 -3.04 6.51
C PHE A 59 6.17 -4.15 6.25
N VAL A 60 7.23 -3.84 5.51
CA VAL A 60 8.27 -4.82 5.15
C VAL A 60 9.23 -5.04 6.32
N HIS A 61 9.13 -6.19 6.98
CA HIS A 61 9.90 -6.54 8.19
C HIS A 61 11.42 -6.26 8.10
N SER A 62 12.05 -6.45 6.93
CA SER A 62 13.50 -6.22 6.78
C SER A 62 13.92 -4.77 7.04
N PHE A 63 13.07 -3.78 6.73
CA PHE A 63 13.39 -2.36 6.93
C PHE A 63 13.23 -1.90 8.37
N TYR A 64 12.57 -2.69 9.20
CA TYR A 64 12.30 -2.33 10.58
C TYR A 64 13.18 -3.08 11.57
N LYS A 65 14.09 -3.97 11.14
CA LYS A 65 15.06 -4.56 12.06
C LYS A 65 16.07 -3.52 12.56
N PRO A 66 16.51 -3.59 13.84
CA PRO A 66 16.13 -4.58 14.85
C PRO A 66 14.89 -4.18 15.67
N CYS A 67 14.11 -3.19 15.26
CA CYS A 67 12.95 -2.71 16.00
C CYS A 67 11.86 -3.78 16.15
N ASN A 68 11.16 -3.72 17.27
CA ASN A 68 9.91 -4.42 17.47
C ASN A 68 8.77 -3.55 16.95
N LEU A 69 7.95 -4.12 16.07
CA LEU A 69 6.73 -3.51 15.57
C LEU A 69 5.52 -4.15 16.25
N THR A 70 4.59 -3.35 16.73
CA THR A 70 3.28 -3.83 17.20
C THR A 70 2.20 -3.03 16.50
N LEU A 71 1.32 -3.73 15.79
CA LEU A 71 0.13 -3.17 15.19
C LEU A 71 -1.08 -3.51 16.06
N ASP A 72 -1.66 -2.49 16.70
CA ASP A 72 -2.94 -2.61 17.40
C ASP A 72 -4.07 -2.27 16.43
N PHE A 73 -4.84 -3.30 16.04
CA PHE A 73 -5.99 -3.15 15.16
C PHE A 73 -7.23 -2.53 15.85
N THR A 74 -7.23 -2.44 17.18
CA THR A 74 -8.36 -1.88 17.94
C THR A 74 -8.38 -0.36 17.86
N GLY A 75 -7.27 0.28 18.24
CA GLY A 75 -7.10 1.73 18.17
C GLY A 75 -6.45 2.21 16.88
N MET A 76 -6.05 1.29 16.01
CA MET A 76 -5.34 1.56 14.77
C MET A 76 -4.00 2.27 14.94
N ASN A 77 -3.21 1.75 15.88
CA ASN A 77 -1.91 2.33 16.24
C ASN A 77 -0.76 1.42 15.80
N LEU A 78 0.28 2.04 15.24
CA LEU A 78 1.58 1.40 15.02
C LEU A 78 2.54 1.85 16.11
N TYR A 79 3.00 0.91 16.93
CA TYR A 79 4.04 1.13 17.92
C TYR A 79 5.38 0.61 17.40
N ILE A 80 6.39 1.46 17.49
CA ILE A 80 7.76 1.14 17.08
C ILE A 80 8.64 1.28 18.33
N ALA A 81 9.29 0.19 18.73
CA ALA A 81 10.21 0.19 19.86
C ALA A 81 11.58 -0.33 19.43
N PRO A 82 12.69 0.17 20.01
CA PRO A 82 13.99 -0.46 19.83
C PRO A 82 13.90 -1.94 20.24
N GLY A 83 14.28 -2.85 19.35
CA GLY A 83 14.45 -4.25 19.71
C GLY A 83 15.88 -4.51 20.14
N LYS A 84 16.14 -5.73 20.63
CA LYS A 84 17.50 -6.11 20.98
C LYS A 84 18.31 -6.17 19.69
N ALA A 85 19.38 -5.38 19.61
CA ALA A 85 20.39 -5.56 18.59
C ALA A 85 20.89 -7.01 18.69
N SER A 86 20.72 -7.77 17.61
CA SER A 86 21.25 -9.13 17.46
C SER A 86 22.72 -9.06 17.07
#